data_AF-A0A173UAY2-F1
#
_entry.id   AF-A0A173UAY2-F1
#
_cell.length_a   1.000
_cell.length_b   1.000
_cell.length_c   1.000
_cell.angle_alpha   90.00
_cell.angle_beta   90.00
_cell.angle_gamma   90.00
#
_symmetry.space_group_name_H-M   'P 1'
#
loop_
_entity.id
_entity.type
_entity.pdbx_description
1 polymer ?
#
loop_
_entity_poly.entity_id
_entity_poly.type
_entity_poly.pdbx_seq_one_letter_code
_entity_poly.pdbx_strand_id
1 'polypeptide(L)'
;MLVAAEKVNQCRLYDLEGNQEEVIWEGPGGTMSMVQVPGSDGQFLATHKFYSPNDSKEAKIILAYPEDGEWKVRTLAELPFVHRFDIISRNGVNYVIACTLKSGHEYKEDWRSPGKIQVCVLPEDLSSVDEVLRSYVAVNEGVFECIPPESEEGTWEIKQILDEASSDMAFADFDNDGEDYILSANREIDEIALYKVEK
;
A
#
# COMPACT_ATOMS: atom_id res chain seq x y z
N MET A 1 17.81 2.00 9.38
CA MET A 1 16.37 2.04 9.75
C MET A 1 15.76 3.33 9.25
N LEU A 2 14.72 3.26 8.42
CA LEU A 2 14.00 4.45 7.93
C LEU A 2 12.82 4.76 8.84
N VAL A 3 12.66 6.03 9.21
CA VAL A 3 11.56 6.51 10.04
C VAL A 3 10.96 7.76 9.41
N ALA A 4 9.67 7.73 9.12
CA ALA A 4 8.91 8.85 8.57
C ALA A 4 7.71 9.17 9.45
N ALA A 5 7.28 10.44 9.46
CA ALA A 5 6.21 10.89 10.33
C ALA A 5 4.81 10.78 9.71
N GLU A 6 3.83 10.42 10.54
CA GLU A 6 2.39 10.49 10.21
C GLU A 6 1.89 11.93 10.03
N LYS A 7 2.55 12.92 10.66
CA LYS A 7 2.24 14.35 10.50
C LYS A 7 3.27 15.02 9.60
N VAL A 8 3.10 16.31 9.33
CA VAL A 8 4.07 17.12 8.56
C VAL A 8 5.41 17.11 9.29
N ASN A 9 6.36 16.32 8.79
CA ASN A 9 7.72 16.22 9.30
C ASN A 9 8.63 15.52 8.28
N GLN A 10 9.87 15.27 8.70
CA GLN A 10 10.92 14.64 7.93
C GLN A 10 10.75 13.11 7.82
N CYS A 11 11.43 12.53 6.84
CA CYS A 11 11.90 11.15 6.90
C CYS A 11 13.40 11.13 7.16
N ARG A 12 13.82 10.25 8.07
CA ARG A 12 15.19 10.16 8.57
C ARG A 12 15.69 8.73 8.47
N LEU A 13 16.98 8.60 8.19
CA LEU A 13 17.73 7.36 8.27
C LEU A 13 18.50 7.32 9.58
N TYR A 14 18.41 6.20 10.27
CA TYR A 14 19.15 5.89 11.48
C TYR A 14 19.96 4.61 11.30
N ASP A 15 21.12 4.52 11.94
CA ASP A 15 21.79 3.25 12.13
C ASP A 15 21.02 2.35 13.12
N LEU A 16 21.52 1.13 13.36
CA LEU A 16 20.90 0.19 14.31
C LEU A 16 21.13 0.56 15.78
N GLU A 17 22.05 1.50 16.06
CA GLU A 17 22.30 2.03 17.40
C GLU A 17 21.38 3.24 17.71
N GLY A 18 20.63 3.71 16.71
CA GLY A 18 19.70 4.83 16.82
C GLY A 18 20.35 6.20 16.57
N ASN A 19 21.58 6.24 16.06
CA ASN A 19 22.20 7.48 15.62
C ASN A 19 21.60 7.90 14.28
N GLN A 20 21.24 9.18 14.15
CA GLN A 20 20.73 9.70 12.89
C GLN A 20 21.88 9.85 11.89
N GLU A 21 21.75 9.19 10.75
CA GLU A 21 22.73 9.27 9.65
C GLU A 21 22.34 10.40 8.70
N GLU A 22 21.09 10.39 8.21
CA GLU A 22 20.65 11.28 7.13
C GLU A 22 19.18 11.72 7.27
N VAL A 23 18.84 12.80 6.56
CA VAL A 23 17.45 13.23 6.32
C VAL A 23 17.13 12.96 4.86
N ILE A 24 16.17 12.07 4.59
CA ILE A 24 15.77 11.67 3.24
C ILE A 24 14.94 12.79 2.59
N TRP A 25 14.01 13.36 3.35
CA TRP A 25 13.24 14.53 2.95
C TRP A 25 12.83 15.36 4.16
N GLU A 26 12.71 16.67 3.95
CA GLU A 26 12.29 17.64 4.98
C GLU A 26 10.77 17.64 5.21
N GLY A 27 10.02 17.33 4.15
CA GLY A 27 8.58 17.21 4.12
C GLY A 27 8.06 17.03 2.70
N PRO A 28 6.75 16.76 2.51
CA PRO A 28 5.75 16.57 3.56
C PRO A 28 5.94 15.24 4.30
N GLY A 29 5.21 15.06 5.41
CA GLY A 29 5.02 13.73 6.00
C GLY A 29 3.67 13.16 5.57
N GLY A 30 2.93 12.59 6.52
CA GLY A 30 1.68 11.88 6.19
C GLY A 30 1.97 10.49 5.63
N THR A 31 3.01 9.86 6.17
CA THR A 31 3.47 8.54 5.76
C THR A 31 2.78 7.46 6.54
N MET A 32 2.12 6.58 5.80
CA MET A 32 1.28 5.50 6.33
C MET A 32 1.77 4.11 5.88
N SER A 33 2.48 4.05 4.76
CA SER A 33 3.24 2.88 4.29
C SER A 33 4.61 3.33 3.79
N MET A 34 5.63 2.50 4.03
CA MET A 34 6.97 2.59 3.43
C MET A 34 7.43 1.17 3.08
N VAL A 35 7.81 0.94 1.82
CA VAL A 35 8.15 -0.40 1.33
C VAL A 35 9.34 -0.30 0.39
N GLN A 36 10.38 -1.09 0.65
CA GLN A 36 11.56 -1.15 -0.22
C GLN A 36 11.18 -1.74 -1.57
N VAL A 37 11.67 -1.15 -2.66
CA VAL A 37 11.51 -1.73 -4.01
C VAL A 37 12.33 -3.02 -4.06
N PRO A 38 11.73 -4.19 -4.36
CA PRO A 38 12.44 -5.46 -4.36
C PRO A 38 13.65 -5.44 -5.30
N GLY A 39 14.79 -5.95 -4.81
CA GLY A 39 16.03 -6.02 -5.57
C GLY A 39 16.77 -4.69 -5.77
N SER A 40 16.26 -3.58 -5.20
CA SER A 40 16.93 -2.28 -5.26
C SER A 40 17.88 -2.06 -4.08
N ASP A 41 18.91 -1.23 -4.31
CA ASP A 41 19.79 -0.70 -3.28
C ASP A 41 19.32 0.72 -2.89
N GLY A 42 18.61 0.82 -1.77
CA GLY A 42 18.16 2.08 -1.20
C GLY A 42 16.89 2.70 -1.81
N GLN A 43 16.26 2.10 -2.83
CA GLN A 43 15.00 2.65 -3.36
C GLN A 43 13.80 2.14 -2.58
N PHE A 44 12.86 3.04 -2.27
CA PHE A 44 11.63 2.66 -1.57
C PHE A 44 10.45 3.54 -1.97
N LEU A 45 9.26 2.96 -1.88
CA LEU A 45 8.00 3.66 -2.02
C LEU A 45 7.53 4.15 -0.66
N ALA A 46 6.86 5.30 -0.62
CA ALA A 46 6.20 5.79 0.59
C ALA A 46 4.90 6.53 0.29
N THR A 47 4.03 6.62 1.29
CA THR A 47 2.88 7.54 1.24
C THR A 47 3.34 8.94 1.64
N HIS A 48 2.86 9.95 0.91
CA HIS A 48 2.91 11.35 1.33
C HIS A 48 1.49 11.91 1.48
N LYS A 49 1.32 12.86 2.41
CA LYS A 49 0.13 13.71 2.60
C LYS A 49 -1.17 12.98 3.00
N PHE A 50 -1.06 11.83 3.65
CA PHE A 50 -2.19 11.28 4.39
C PHE A 50 -2.14 11.77 5.84
N TYR A 51 -3.03 12.68 6.26
CA TYR A 51 -3.03 13.22 7.63
C TYR A 51 -4.22 12.79 8.48
N SER A 52 -5.35 12.51 7.82
CA SER A 52 -6.56 11.94 8.41
C SER A 52 -7.55 11.52 7.30
N PRO A 53 -8.63 10.78 7.62
CA PRO A 53 -9.70 10.52 6.66
C PRO A 53 -10.32 11.80 6.06
N ASN A 54 -10.31 12.93 6.78
CA ASN A 54 -10.82 14.21 6.28
C ASN A 54 -9.75 15.06 5.57
N ASP A 55 -8.48 14.69 5.68
CA ASP A 55 -7.33 15.43 5.16
C ASP A 55 -6.33 14.46 4.53
N SER A 56 -6.75 13.88 3.41
CA SER A 56 -5.98 12.89 2.64
C SER A 56 -6.29 12.96 1.15
N LYS A 57 -6.98 14.01 0.68
CA LYS A 57 -7.30 14.20 -0.74
C LYS A 57 -6.05 14.39 -1.61
N GLU A 58 -4.97 14.91 -1.02
CA GLU A 58 -3.67 15.07 -1.67
C GLU A 58 -2.70 13.89 -1.42
N ALA A 59 -3.19 12.81 -0.80
CA ALA A 59 -2.37 11.63 -0.57
C ALA A 59 -1.87 11.05 -1.90
N LYS A 60 -0.65 10.52 -1.88
CA LYS A 60 0.05 10.02 -3.07
C LYS A 60 1.08 8.96 -2.71
N ILE A 61 1.51 8.19 -3.69
CA ILE A 61 2.65 7.29 -3.59
C ILE A 61 3.86 7.98 -4.21
N ILE A 62 4.97 8.04 -3.47
CA ILE A 62 6.25 8.58 -3.93
C ILE A 62 7.27 7.46 -4.08
N LEU A 63 8.32 7.72 -4.87
CA LEU A 63 9.56 6.96 -4.91
C LEU A 63 10.66 7.83 -4.30
N ALA A 64 11.35 7.31 -3.29
CA ALA A 64 12.58 7.87 -2.74
C ALA A 64 13.75 7.00 -3.17
N TYR A 65 14.83 7.62 -3.65
CA TYR A 65 15.99 6.93 -4.20
C TYR A 65 17.27 7.75 -4.05
N PRO A 66 18.43 7.12 -3.84
CA PRO A 66 19.72 7.80 -3.89
C PRO A 66 20.13 8.08 -5.34
N GLU A 67 20.62 9.29 -5.61
CA GLU A 67 21.18 9.72 -6.89
C GLU A 67 22.33 10.70 -6.62
N ASP A 68 23.52 10.43 -7.17
CA ASP A 68 24.72 11.27 -7.01
C ASP A 68 25.09 11.59 -5.54
N GLY A 69 24.81 10.67 -4.62
CA GLY A 69 25.08 10.84 -3.18
C GLY A 69 24.06 11.70 -2.44
N GLU A 70 22.95 12.05 -3.08
CA GLU A 70 21.82 12.74 -2.46
C GLU A 70 20.53 11.92 -2.58
N TRP A 71 19.60 12.10 -1.63
CA TRP A 71 18.27 11.55 -1.75
C TRP A 71 17.40 12.40 -2.67
N LYS A 72 16.74 11.75 -3.62
CA LYS A 72 15.72 12.35 -4.48
C LYS A 72 14.37 11.73 -4.14
N VAL A 73 13.33 12.54 -4.25
CA VAL A 73 11.94 12.12 -4.06
C VAL A 73 11.12 12.62 -5.23
N ARG A 74 10.36 11.73 -5.86
CA ARG A 74 9.37 12.11 -6.89
C ARG A 74 8.05 11.41 -6.67
N THR A 75 6.97 12.04 -7.10
CA THR A 75 5.66 11.37 -7.15
C THR A 75 5.70 10.24 -8.16
N LEU A 76 5.30 9.05 -7.73
CA LEU A 76 5.12 7.89 -8.61
C LEU A 76 3.65 7.80 -9.07
N ALA A 77 2.70 7.98 -8.15
CA ALA A 77 1.28 7.96 -8.46
C ALA A 77 0.51 8.98 -7.60
N GLU A 78 -0.31 9.81 -8.24
CA GLU A 78 -1.32 10.61 -7.55
C GLU A 78 -2.49 9.70 -7.21
N LEU A 79 -2.68 9.42 -5.91
CA LEU A 79 -3.70 8.49 -5.44
C LEU A 79 -4.40 9.06 -4.20
N PRO A 80 -5.39 9.94 -4.40
CA PRO A 80 -6.14 10.54 -3.31
C PRO A 80 -6.65 9.49 -2.33
N PHE A 81 -6.53 9.80 -1.04
CA PHE A 81 -6.94 8.97 0.09
C PHE A 81 -6.17 7.65 0.27
N VAL A 82 -5.06 7.43 -0.45
CA VAL A 82 -4.21 6.24 -0.21
C VAL A 82 -3.74 6.21 1.24
N HIS A 83 -4.03 5.11 1.91
CA HIS A 83 -3.79 4.94 3.34
C HIS A 83 -2.83 3.79 3.62
N ARG A 84 -2.90 2.72 2.83
CA ARG A 84 -1.95 1.60 2.90
C ARG A 84 -1.58 1.20 1.50
N PHE A 85 -0.34 0.76 1.32
CA PHE A 85 0.03 -0.04 0.18
C PHE A 85 1.16 -1.00 0.54
N ASP A 86 1.33 -2.05 -0.25
CA ASP A 86 2.47 -2.96 -0.17
C ASP A 86 2.94 -3.43 -1.55
N ILE A 87 4.12 -4.06 -1.61
CA ILE A 87 4.66 -4.73 -2.78
C ILE A 87 4.67 -6.24 -2.54
N ILE A 88 4.03 -7.00 -3.42
CA ILE A 88 4.11 -8.46 -3.41
C ILE A 88 4.88 -8.97 -4.64
N SER A 89 5.63 -10.05 -4.48
CA SER A 89 6.41 -10.66 -5.56
C SER A 89 5.91 -12.07 -5.84
N ARG A 90 5.60 -12.38 -7.11
CA ARG A 90 5.22 -13.74 -7.53
C ARG A 90 5.79 -14.05 -8.91
N ASN A 91 6.47 -15.19 -9.05
CA ASN A 91 7.07 -15.64 -10.30
C ASN A 91 7.99 -14.60 -10.98
N GLY A 92 8.73 -13.83 -10.18
CA GLY A 92 9.60 -12.76 -10.67
C GLY A 92 8.89 -11.47 -11.06
N VAL A 93 7.58 -11.37 -10.89
CA VAL A 93 6.80 -10.14 -11.12
C VAL A 93 6.49 -9.49 -9.78
N ASN A 94 6.76 -8.19 -9.68
CA ASN A 94 6.41 -7.37 -8.52
C ASN A 94 5.07 -6.66 -8.78
N TYR A 95 4.21 -6.58 -7.77
CA TYR A 95 2.92 -5.91 -7.85
C TYR A 95 2.77 -4.91 -6.69
N VAL A 96 2.23 -3.72 -6.95
CA VAL A 96 1.84 -2.77 -5.90
C VAL A 96 0.36 -2.94 -5.59
N ILE A 97 0.01 -3.13 -4.33
CA ILE A 97 -1.38 -3.15 -3.86
C ILE A 97 -1.60 -1.91 -3.02
N ALA A 98 -2.45 -0.98 -3.47
CA ALA A 98 -2.72 0.27 -2.77
C ALA A 98 -4.19 0.41 -2.38
N CYS A 99 -4.45 0.74 -1.13
CA CYS A 99 -5.78 0.85 -0.53
C CYS A 99 -6.05 2.32 -0.16
N THR A 100 -7.17 2.84 -0.66
CA THR A 100 -7.69 4.17 -0.30
C THR A 100 -8.81 4.02 0.73
N LEU A 101 -8.85 4.85 1.76
CA LEU A 101 -9.91 4.79 2.78
C LEU A 101 -11.28 5.19 2.22
N LYS A 102 -11.29 6.07 1.22
CA LYS A 102 -12.48 6.55 0.54
C LYS A 102 -12.12 7.06 -0.85
N SER A 103 -13.11 7.22 -1.72
CA SER A 103 -12.91 7.76 -3.06
C SER A 103 -13.34 9.22 -3.21
N GLY A 104 -13.83 9.82 -2.13
CA GLY A 104 -14.27 11.22 -2.11
C GLY A 104 -14.87 11.62 -0.76
N HIS A 105 -15.05 12.92 -0.57
CA HIS A 105 -15.89 13.49 0.47
C HIS A 105 -16.31 14.91 0.08
N GLU A 106 -17.51 15.33 0.46
CA GLU A 106 -17.98 16.71 0.31
C GLU A 106 -17.86 17.51 1.62
N TYR A 107 -17.91 16.82 2.75
CA TYR A 107 -17.84 17.40 4.09
C TYR A 107 -17.13 16.46 5.07
N LYS A 108 -16.85 16.96 6.28
CA LYS A 108 -16.20 16.19 7.34
C LYS A 108 -17.05 14.97 7.73
N GLU A 109 -16.44 13.82 7.90
CA GLU A 109 -17.10 12.53 8.17
C GLU A 109 -18.05 12.05 7.05
N ASP A 110 -17.86 12.53 5.82
CA ASP A 110 -18.55 11.95 4.67
C ASP A 110 -17.86 10.65 4.23
N TRP A 111 -18.60 9.56 4.41
CA TRP A 111 -18.22 8.17 4.11
C TRP A 111 -19.04 7.57 2.95
N ARG A 112 -19.82 8.39 2.23
CA ARG A 112 -20.69 7.91 1.13
C ARG A 112 -19.90 7.37 -0.07
N SER A 113 -18.64 7.77 -0.21
CA SER A 113 -17.76 7.34 -1.30
C SER A 113 -16.79 6.29 -0.77
N PRO A 114 -17.07 4.99 -0.92
CA PRO A 114 -16.24 3.94 -0.36
C PRO A 114 -14.81 3.98 -0.89
N GLY A 115 -13.90 3.40 -0.12
CA GLY A 115 -12.51 3.18 -0.52
C GLY A 115 -12.39 2.31 -1.76
N LYS A 116 -11.20 2.31 -2.33
CA LYS A 116 -10.82 1.50 -3.48
C LYS A 116 -9.48 0.85 -3.22
N ILE A 117 -9.32 -0.37 -3.71
CA ILE A 117 -8.02 -1.01 -3.82
C ILE A 117 -7.60 -1.00 -5.29
N GLN A 118 -6.34 -0.62 -5.51
CA GLN A 118 -5.70 -0.56 -6.80
C GLN A 118 -4.45 -1.43 -6.75
N VAL A 119 -4.55 -2.53 -7.47
CA VAL A 119 -3.43 -3.30 -8.02
C VAL A 119 -2.46 -2.49 -8.89
N CYS A 120 -1.19 -2.80 -9.14
CA CYS A 120 -0.56 -2.61 -10.45
C CYS A 120 0.66 -3.52 -10.59
N VAL A 121 1.13 -3.78 -11.81
CA VAL A 121 2.49 -4.32 -11.95
C VAL A 121 3.45 -3.21 -11.57
N LEU A 122 4.40 -3.50 -10.68
CA LEU A 122 5.53 -2.62 -10.43
C LEU A 122 6.53 -2.87 -11.55
N PRO A 123 6.71 -1.94 -12.50
CA PRO A 123 7.66 -2.15 -13.59
C PRO A 123 9.07 -2.25 -13.02
N GLU A 124 9.91 -3.08 -13.64
CA GLU A 124 11.34 -3.14 -13.30
C GLU A 124 12.01 -1.77 -13.52
N ASP A 125 11.60 -1.09 -14.59
CA ASP A 125 11.95 0.30 -14.84
C ASP A 125 10.87 1.24 -14.30
N LEU A 126 11.14 1.80 -13.11
CA LEU A 126 10.25 2.77 -12.47
C LEU A 126 10.19 4.13 -13.21
N SER A 127 10.97 4.34 -14.28
CA SER A 127 10.94 5.57 -15.07
C SER A 127 9.66 5.74 -15.89
N SER A 128 8.93 4.64 -16.17
CA SER A 128 7.65 4.63 -16.91
C SER A 128 6.69 3.57 -16.36
N VAL A 129 5.51 3.97 -15.86
CA VAL A 129 4.56 3.05 -15.21
C VAL A 129 3.20 3.08 -15.91
N ASP A 130 2.66 1.89 -16.24
CA ASP A 130 1.27 1.65 -16.68
C ASP A 130 0.66 0.43 -15.93
N GLU A 131 -0.68 0.31 -15.98
CA GLU A 131 -1.66 -0.31 -15.06
C GLU A 131 -1.62 -1.87 -14.79
N VAL A 132 -2.76 -2.48 -14.41
CA VAL A 132 -2.93 -3.41 -13.26
C VAL A 132 -3.48 -4.81 -13.58
N LEU A 133 -3.06 -5.88 -12.85
CA LEU A 133 -3.45 -7.27 -13.19
C LEU A 133 -4.14 -8.24 -12.18
N ARG A 134 -4.36 -7.98 -10.86
CA ARG A 134 -5.23 -8.80 -9.92
C ARG A 134 -5.24 -8.25 -8.48
N SER A 135 -6.33 -8.39 -7.71
CA SER A 135 -6.51 -7.77 -6.37
C SER A 135 -7.29 -8.65 -5.37
N TYR A 136 -7.08 -8.47 -4.07
CA TYR A 136 -7.97 -8.91 -2.99
C TYR A 136 -8.33 -7.71 -2.09
N VAL A 137 -9.57 -7.65 -1.58
CA VAL A 137 -10.16 -6.49 -0.92
C VAL A 137 -10.82 -6.85 0.41
N ALA A 138 -10.26 -6.39 1.52
CA ALA A 138 -10.87 -6.48 2.85
C ALA A 138 -11.73 -5.23 3.09
N VAL A 139 -13.01 -5.45 3.36
CA VAL A 139 -13.97 -4.42 3.74
C VAL A 139 -14.82 -4.91 4.90
N ASN A 140 -15.65 -4.03 5.43
CA ASN A 140 -16.61 -4.37 6.48
C ASN A 140 -17.55 -5.51 6.05
N GLU A 141 -17.80 -5.66 4.75
CA GLU A 141 -18.68 -6.69 4.17
C GLU A 141 -17.96 -8.02 3.85
N GLY A 142 -16.65 -8.14 4.12
CA GLY A 142 -15.89 -9.36 3.84
C GLY A 142 -14.57 -9.14 3.10
N VAL A 143 -13.98 -10.24 2.63
CA VAL A 143 -12.81 -10.23 1.73
C VAL A 143 -13.23 -10.63 0.33
N PHE A 144 -12.83 -9.87 -0.69
CA PHE A 144 -13.20 -10.09 -2.10
C PHE A 144 -11.96 -10.23 -2.99
N GLU A 145 -11.86 -11.27 -3.81
CA GLU A 145 -10.93 -11.37 -4.93
C GLU A 145 -11.49 -10.61 -6.14
N CYS A 146 -10.69 -9.71 -6.71
CA CYS A 146 -11.00 -8.92 -7.89
C CYS A 146 -10.01 -9.26 -9.00
N ILE A 147 -10.48 -9.94 -10.04
CA ILE A 147 -9.70 -10.38 -11.20
C ILE A 147 -10.03 -9.45 -12.37
N PRO A 148 -9.07 -8.69 -12.92
CA PRO A 148 -9.30 -7.89 -14.09
C PRO A 148 -9.51 -8.77 -15.33
N PRO A 149 -10.20 -8.24 -16.33
CA PRO A 149 -10.36 -8.90 -17.62
C PRO A 149 -9.01 -9.08 -18.34
N GLU A 150 -8.97 -10.05 -19.25
CA GLU A 150 -7.79 -10.30 -20.11
C GLU A 150 -7.61 -9.23 -21.22
N SER A 151 -8.52 -8.27 -21.36
CA SER A 151 -8.46 -7.18 -22.34
C SER A 151 -9.10 -5.89 -21.82
N GLU A 152 -8.74 -4.74 -22.41
CA GLU A 152 -9.24 -3.40 -22.03
C GLU A 152 -10.77 -3.25 -22.10
N GLU A 153 -11.44 -4.02 -22.96
CA GLU A 153 -12.91 -4.00 -23.11
C GLU A 153 -13.63 -5.04 -22.23
N GLY A 154 -12.90 -5.87 -21.48
CA GLY A 154 -13.50 -6.96 -20.73
C GLY A 154 -14.12 -6.56 -19.39
N THR A 155 -14.78 -7.51 -18.75
CA THR A 155 -15.40 -7.34 -17.43
C THR A 155 -14.54 -7.90 -16.31
N TRP A 156 -14.49 -7.18 -15.20
CA TRP A 156 -13.90 -7.63 -13.95
C TRP A 156 -14.73 -8.78 -13.35
N GLU A 157 -14.05 -9.78 -12.81
CA GLU A 157 -14.64 -10.83 -11.98
C GLU A 157 -14.39 -10.48 -10.52
N ILE A 158 -15.45 -10.48 -9.70
CA ILE A 158 -15.38 -10.20 -8.26
C ILE A 158 -15.95 -11.42 -7.52
N LYS A 159 -15.16 -12.02 -6.64
CA LYS A 159 -15.55 -13.17 -5.81
C LYS A 159 -15.41 -12.81 -4.36
N GLN A 160 -16.43 -13.08 -3.55
CA GLN A 160 -16.30 -12.99 -2.10
C GLN A 160 -15.63 -14.26 -1.56
N ILE A 161 -14.53 -14.10 -0.83
CA ILE A 161 -13.71 -15.17 -0.27
C ILE A 161 -13.95 -15.32 1.24
N LEU A 162 -14.24 -14.22 1.94
CA LEU A 162 -14.66 -14.21 3.35
C LEU A 162 -15.86 -13.26 3.52
N ASP A 163 -16.79 -13.56 4.43
CA ASP A 163 -17.93 -12.70 4.78
C ASP A 163 -17.75 -11.95 6.11
N GLU A 164 -16.56 -12.04 6.71
CA GLU A 164 -16.22 -11.37 7.96
C GLU A 164 -15.59 -10.00 7.74
N ALA A 165 -16.07 -9.02 8.51
CA ALA A 165 -15.53 -7.67 8.53
C ALA A 165 -14.02 -7.69 8.77
N SER A 166 -13.27 -7.33 7.73
CA SER A 166 -11.82 -7.43 7.73
C SER A 166 -11.25 -6.05 7.42
N SER A 167 -10.26 -5.62 8.22
CA SER A 167 -9.68 -4.29 8.09
C SER A 167 -8.39 -4.30 7.26
N ASP A 168 -7.47 -5.21 7.57
CA ASP A 168 -6.22 -5.39 6.84
C ASP A 168 -6.09 -6.87 6.45
N MET A 169 -5.29 -7.20 5.44
CA MET A 169 -5.09 -8.58 5.02
C MET A 169 -3.69 -8.73 4.41
N ALA A 170 -2.91 -9.68 4.92
CA ALA A 170 -1.63 -10.06 4.34
C ALA A 170 -1.64 -11.55 3.98
N PHE A 171 -1.28 -11.89 2.75
CA PHE A 171 -0.99 -13.27 2.35
C PHE A 171 0.42 -13.61 2.80
N ALA A 172 0.56 -14.62 3.65
CA ALA A 172 1.86 -15.11 4.09
C ALA A 172 1.81 -16.62 4.33
N ASP A 173 2.82 -17.32 3.83
CA ASP A 173 3.10 -18.71 4.17
C ASP A 173 3.84 -18.74 5.52
N PHE A 174 3.09 -18.91 6.62
CA PHE A 174 3.64 -18.83 7.99
C PHE A 174 4.37 -20.10 8.42
N ASP A 175 4.06 -21.26 7.83
CA ASP A 175 4.66 -22.56 8.16
C ASP A 175 5.57 -23.12 7.07
N ASN A 176 5.75 -22.36 5.98
CA ASN A 176 6.57 -22.71 4.82
C ASN A 176 6.06 -24.00 4.15
N ASP A 177 4.74 -24.22 4.18
CA ASP A 177 4.05 -25.39 3.59
C ASP A 177 3.69 -25.20 2.11
N GLY A 178 3.87 -23.98 1.59
CA GLY A 178 3.55 -23.59 0.22
C GLY A 178 2.10 -23.13 0.01
N GLU A 179 1.31 -22.97 1.07
CA GLU A 179 -0.04 -22.39 1.05
C GLU A 179 -0.08 -21.04 1.77
N ASP A 180 -0.79 -20.08 1.18
CA ASP A 180 -0.89 -18.73 1.72
C ASP A 180 -1.98 -18.66 2.81
N TYR A 181 -1.68 -17.93 3.89
CA TYR A 181 -2.64 -17.59 4.93
C TYR A 181 -2.91 -16.08 4.92
N ILE A 182 -4.16 -15.68 5.19
CA ILE A 182 -4.54 -14.27 5.36
C ILE A 182 -4.45 -13.90 6.85
N LEU A 183 -3.61 -12.92 7.19
CA LEU A 183 -3.60 -12.30 8.52
C LEU A 183 -4.33 -10.95 8.49
N SER A 184 -5.34 -10.78 9.33
CA SER A 184 -6.14 -9.56 9.45
C SER A 184 -6.11 -9.03 10.88
N ALA A 185 -5.80 -7.75 11.06
CA ALA A 185 -5.91 -7.05 12.34
C ALA A 185 -7.13 -6.14 12.31
N ASN A 186 -8.13 -6.41 13.15
CA ASN A 186 -9.36 -5.65 13.23
C ASN A 186 -9.35 -4.72 14.45
N ARG A 187 -9.19 -3.41 14.18
CA ARG A 187 -9.15 -2.37 15.22
C ARG A 187 -10.51 -2.13 15.89
N GLU A 188 -11.62 -2.35 15.20
CA GLU A 188 -12.96 -2.05 15.73
C GLU A 188 -13.38 -3.04 16.81
N ILE A 189 -12.84 -4.27 16.78
CA ILE A 189 -13.13 -5.32 17.76
C ILE A 189 -11.91 -5.77 18.59
N ASP A 190 -10.73 -5.19 18.36
CA ASP A 190 -9.47 -5.51 19.07
C ASP A 190 -9.01 -6.97 18.88
N GLU A 191 -9.10 -7.48 17.65
CA GLU A 191 -8.75 -8.87 17.31
C GLU A 191 -7.71 -8.98 16.18
N ILE A 192 -6.97 -10.09 16.18
CA ILE A 192 -6.14 -10.54 15.07
C ILE A 192 -6.66 -11.91 14.63
N ALA A 193 -6.99 -12.04 13.34
CA ALA A 193 -7.50 -13.26 12.74
C ALA A 193 -6.52 -13.80 11.69
N LEU A 194 -6.36 -15.13 11.65
CA LEU A 194 -5.55 -15.84 10.67
C LEU A 194 -6.44 -16.83 9.93
N TYR A 195 -6.54 -16.69 8.60
CA TYR A 195 -7.36 -17.55 7.74
C TYR A 195 -6.45 -18.35 6.82
N LYS A 196 -6.76 -19.63 6.59
CA LYS A 196 -6.09 -20.44 5.57
C LYS A 196 -6.83 -20.28 4.24
N VAL A 197 -6.13 -19.97 3.15
CA VAL A 197 -6.73 -19.87 1.82
C VAL A 197 -6.75 -21.26 1.20
N GLU A 198 -7.92 -21.90 1.13
CA GLU A 198 -8.08 -23.16 0.39
C GLU A 198 -8.28 -22.88 -1.10
N LYS A 199 -7.51 -23.56 -1.97
CA LYS A 199 -7.60 -23.44 -3.45
C LYS A 199 -8.88 -24.06 -4.01
#